data_AF-A0A1M6RK19-F1
#
_entry.id   AF-A0A1M6RK19-F1
#
_cell.length_a   1.000
_cell.length_b   1.000
_cell.length_c   1.000
_cell.angle_alpha   90.00
_cell.angle_beta   90.00
_cell.angle_gamma   90.00
#
_symmetry.space_group_name_H-M   'P 1'
#
loop_
_entity.id
_entity.type
_entity.pdbx_description
1 polymer ?
#
loop_
_entity_poly.entity_id
_entity_poly.type
_entity_poly.pdbx_seq_one_letter_code
_entity_poly.pdbx_strand_id
1 'polypeptide(L)'
;MKVAFLFKEEYPNYNALCKVFENIGVEKLDGYQSYIRAGLWGFLNVPEKDVMKRRNLISAIILPFKGGYFELTNDDSVNTLATKNIYVVQIDYIKRDLIQEIHNNLKSYEHYLGFTQVFLETKIHLSVFDSVLPYVAKIEDKKIKLLYNEFSDEEWLSDEIMTWIKENYGLLSIFIDKKNIGMKFSIFDFNENSDSSYNTAKVLRIIKDECEFRSEEVLYKLKDIAPQSFEELITAIISLEKNNNTPAECAQIAANFRRCFEKLADVLMPATSNKQKDKYKDRLKKYVNERLIKSKLYQEYLSIEIDEIGTRIEKAFNMGNKGIHEDWLYSAFSKLAIRIIVLINDLIMDLKVKKSSIYYEAAVFDEA
;
A
#
# COMPACT_ATOMS: atom_id res chain seq x y z
N MET A 1 2.32 -3.23 2.04
CA MET A 1 3.72 -3.70 1.93
C MET A 1 3.99 -4.74 3.00
N LYS A 2 4.94 -5.66 2.81
CA LYS A 2 5.36 -6.62 3.84
C LYS A 2 6.45 -5.99 4.70
N VAL A 3 6.33 -6.05 6.03
CA VAL A 3 7.30 -5.45 6.97
C VAL A 3 7.66 -6.44 8.06
N ALA A 4 8.90 -6.35 8.56
CA ALA A 4 9.38 -7.04 9.74
C ALA A 4 9.77 -6.02 10.81
N PHE A 5 9.12 -6.09 11.98
CA PHE A 5 9.51 -5.38 13.20
C PHE A 5 10.49 -6.23 13.99
N LEU A 6 11.57 -5.61 14.46
CA LEU A 6 12.74 -6.30 15.01
C LEU A 6 12.87 -5.97 16.50
N PHE A 7 13.05 -7.01 17.33
CA PHE A 7 13.14 -6.88 18.78
C PHE A 7 14.30 -7.70 19.32
N LYS A 8 14.99 -7.18 20.33
CA LYS A 8 15.86 -8.01 21.19
C LYS A 8 15.02 -9.15 21.77
N GLU A 9 15.61 -10.33 21.84
CA GLU A 9 15.01 -11.45 22.57
C GLU A 9 14.67 -11.02 24.01
N GLU A 10 13.45 -11.29 24.45
CA GLU A 10 12.90 -11.01 25.78
C GLU A 10 12.03 -12.19 26.17
N TYR A 11 12.00 -12.60 27.44
CA TYR A 11 11.07 -13.62 27.89
C TYR A 11 9.89 -13.01 28.67
N PRO A 12 8.62 -13.31 28.30
CA PRO A 12 8.25 -14.16 27.18
C PRO A 12 8.38 -13.46 25.81
N ASN A 13 8.83 -14.20 24.80
CA ASN A 13 9.12 -13.66 23.47
C ASN A 13 7.88 -13.06 22.78
N TYR A 14 6.69 -13.57 23.08
CA TYR A 14 5.43 -13.05 22.57
C TYR A 14 5.04 -11.67 23.17
N ASN A 15 5.77 -11.14 24.15
CA ASN A 15 5.56 -9.77 24.63
C ASN A 15 5.76 -8.74 23.50
N ALA A 16 6.80 -8.94 22.67
CA ALA A 16 7.04 -8.13 21.48
C ALA A 16 5.87 -8.21 20.47
N LEU A 17 5.29 -9.40 20.29
CA LEU A 17 4.09 -9.58 19.46
C LEU A 17 2.90 -8.76 20.00
N CYS A 18 2.66 -8.83 21.31
CA CYS A 18 1.60 -8.06 21.98
C CYS A 18 1.81 -6.56 21.85
N LYS A 19 3.06 -6.08 21.96
CA LYS A 19 3.41 -4.66 21.74
C LYS A 19 3.13 -4.19 20.32
N VAL A 20 3.36 -5.03 19.30
CA VAL A 20 2.94 -4.70 17.94
C VAL A 20 1.42 -4.61 17.85
N PHE A 21 0.70 -5.58 18.42
CA PHE A 21 -0.77 -5.61 18.37
C PHE A 21 -1.42 -4.39 19.03
N GLU A 22 -0.92 -3.99 20.21
CA GLU A 22 -1.36 -2.79 20.94
C GLU A 22 -1.25 -1.52 20.07
N ASN A 23 -0.23 -1.45 19.22
CA ASN A 23 0.06 -0.28 18.39
C ASN A 23 -0.61 -0.29 17.02
N ILE A 24 -1.23 -1.39 16.59
CA ILE A 24 -1.98 -1.40 15.33
C ILE A 24 -3.26 -0.55 15.47
N GLY A 25 -3.90 -0.52 16.64
CA GLY A 25 -5.16 0.19 16.87
C GLY A 25 -6.34 -0.51 16.18
N VAL A 26 -7.41 -0.77 16.92
CA VAL A 26 -8.53 -1.61 16.47
C VAL A 26 -9.31 -0.95 15.34
N GLU A 27 -9.52 0.36 15.47
CA GLU A 27 -10.19 1.20 14.50
C GLU A 27 -9.48 1.20 13.13
N LYS A 28 -8.21 0.81 13.08
CA LYS A 28 -7.37 0.78 11.86
C LYS A 28 -7.34 -0.60 11.19
N LEU A 29 -7.92 -1.61 11.84
CA LEU A 29 -8.06 -2.96 11.31
C LEU A 29 -9.25 -3.11 10.34
N ASP A 30 -10.03 -2.04 10.09
CA ASP A 30 -11.18 -2.13 9.19
C ASP A 30 -10.77 -2.36 7.73
N GLY A 31 -11.41 -3.34 7.07
CA GLY A 31 -11.06 -3.78 5.72
C GLY A 31 -9.62 -4.31 5.59
N TYR A 32 -8.95 -4.56 6.72
CA TYR A 32 -7.58 -5.03 6.76
C TYR A 32 -7.56 -6.56 6.83
N GLN A 33 -6.86 -7.20 5.88
CA GLN A 33 -6.62 -8.63 5.92
C GLN A 33 -5.14 -8.88 5.72
N SER A 34 -4.51 -9.45 6.75
CA SER A 34 -3.07 -9.65 6.77
C SER A 34 -2.70 -10.78 7.70
N TYR A 35 -1.79 -11.64 7.28
CA TYR A 35 -1.21 -12.62 8.18
C TYR A 35 -0.02 -12.02 8.93
N ILE A 36 0.17 -12.53 10.14
CA ILE A 36 1.26 -12.15 11.02
C ILE A 36 2.09 -13.40 11.30
N ARG A 37 3.39 -13.27 11.09
CA ARG A 37 4.37 -14.29 11.44
C ARG A 37 5.25 -13.77 12.55
N ALA A 38 5.59 -14.62 13.51
CA ALA A 38 6.50 -14.20 14.57
C ALA A 38 7.32 -15.36 15.09
N GLY A 39 8.55 -15.07 15.50
CA GLY A 39 9.45 -16.09 16.01
C GLY A 39 10.84 -15.57 16.26
N LEU A 40 11.66 -16.41 16.87
CA LEU A 40 13.08 -16.16 17.03
C LEU A 40 13.80 -16.29 15.69
N TRP A 41 14.69 -15.36 15.44
CA TRP A 41 15.55 -15.32 14.28
C TRP A 41 16.92 -14.77 14.65
N GLY A 42 18.00 -15.33 14.10
CA GLY A 42 19.34 -14.84 14.40
C GLY A 42 20.43 -15.47 13.55
N PHE A 43 21.53 -14.74 13.41
CA PHE A 43 22.72 -15.20 12.67
C PHE A 43 23.72 -15.97 13.54
N LEU A 44 23.36 -16.27 14.79
CA LEU A 44 24.23 -17.06 15.68
C LEU A 44 24.51 -18.45 15.12
N ASN A 45 23.61 -18.99 14.29
CA ASN A 45 23.74 -20.29 13.64
C ASN A 45 24.38 -20.24 12.25
N VAL A 46 24.80 -19.06 11.77
CA VAL A 46 25.50 -18.95 10.49
C VAL A 46 26.98 -19.33 10.68
N PRO A 47 27.59 -20.12 9.78
CA PRO A 47 28.97 -20.61 9.94
C PRO A 47 30.03 -19.51 10.08
N GLU A 48 29.70 -18.28 9.68
CA GLU A 48 30.60 -17.13 9.71
C GLU A 48 30.80 -16.64 11.15
N LYS A 49 32.01 -16.90 11.68
CA LYS A 49 32.39 -16.51 13.05
C LYS A 49 32.82 -15.05 13.14
N ASP A 50 33.21 -14.43 12.03
CA ASP A 50 33.61 -13.03 11.97
C ASP A 50 32.40 -12.08 12.15
N VAL A 51 32.44 -11.30 13.22
CA VAL A 51 31.38 -10.32 13.56
C VAL A 51 31.25 -9.23 12.50
N MET A 52 32.36 -8.77 11.88
CA MET A 52 32.31 -7.74 10.85
C MET A 52 31.66 -8.27 9.57
N LYS A 53 31.93 -9.52 9.19
CA LYS A 53 31.27 -10.14 8.04
C LYS A 53 29.78 -10.40 8.30
N ARG A 54 29.41 -10.84 9.50
CA ARG A 54 28.00 -10.96 9.90
C ARG A 54 27.30 -9.61 9.87
N ARG A 55 27.94 -8.55 10.38
CA ARG A 55 27.43 -7.18 10.30
C ARG A 55 27.18 -6.76 8.86
N ASN A 56 28.12 -7.02 7.96
CA ASN A 56 27.94 -6.69 6.53
C ASN A 56 26.79 -7.49 5.88
N LEU A 57 26.66 -8.77 6.21
CA LEU A 57 25.56 -9.61 5.73
C LEU A 57 24.21 -9.10 6.22
N ILE A 58 24.12 -8.73 7.49
CA ILE A 58 22.91 -8.18 8.10
C ILE A 58 22.55 -6.83 7.52
N SER A 59 23.55 -5.98 7.33
CA SER A 59 23.38 -4.73 6.60
C SER A 59 22.78 -5.01 5.22
N ALA A 60 23.23 -6.03 4.49
CA ALA A 60 22.66 -6.39 3.18
C ALA A 60 21.24 -6.98 3.23
N ILE A 61 20.77 -7.42 4.40
CA ILE A 61 19.45 -8.03 4.61
C ILE A 61 18.44 -7.03 5.20
N ILE A 62 18.93 -6.10 6.02
CA ILE A 62 18.09 -5.17 6.78
C ILE A 62 18.16 -3.76 6.19
N LEU A 63 19.35 -3.30 5.81
CA LEU A 63 19.49 -2.04 5.09
C LEU A 63 19.07 -2.32 3.65
N PRO A 64 18.09 -1.58 3.14
CA PRO A 64 17.38 -1.95 1.95
C PRO A 64 18.30 -1.87 0.74
N PHE A 65 17.98 -2.73 -0.22
CA PHE A 65 18.24 -2.46 -1.62
C PHE A 65 17.68 -1.07 -2.00
N LYS A 66 18.33 -0.39 -2.94
CA LYS A 66 17.98 0.98 -3.37
C LYS A 66 16.45 1.20 -3.44
N GLY A 67 15.92 2.06 -2.56
CA GLY A 67 14.49 2.44 -2.52
C GLY A 67 13.61 1.72 -1.48
N GLY A 68 14.16 0.86 -0.62
CA GLY A 68 13.36 0.21 0.43
C GLY A 68 13.09 1.06 1.67
N TYR A 69 12.03 0.67 2.40
CA TYR A 69 11.54 1.41 3.56
C TYR A 69 11.93 0.70 4.86
N PHE A 70 12.72 1.38 5.70
CA PHE A 70 13.25 0.84 6.95
C PHE A 70 13.62 1.99 7.89
N GLU A 71 13.63 1.72 9.19
CA GLU A 71 14.15 2.65 10.20
C GLU A 71 14.66 1.83 11.39
N LEU A 72 15.92 2.04 11.78
CA LEU A 72 16.50 1.46 12.99
C LEU A 72 16.50 2.48 14.12
N THR A 73 16.40 2.02 15.36
CA THR A 73 16.36 2.93 16.51
C THR A 73 17.72 3.56 16.80
N ASN A 74 18.83 2.87 16.48
CA ASN A 74 20.21 3.36 16.62
C ASN A 74 21.21 2.45 15.88
N ASP A 75 22.47 2.89 15.77
CA ASP A 75 23.56 2.11 15.16
C ASP A 75 23.89 0.80 15.90
N ASP A 76 23.65 0.77 17.23
CA ASP A 76 23.81 -0.43 18.05
C ASP A 76 22.82 -1.54 17.72
N SER A 77 21.71 -1.20 17.04
CA SER A 77 20.73 -2.17 16.57
C SER A 77 21.35 -3.12 15.56
N VAL A 78 22.19 -2.62 14.63
CA VAL A 78 22.89 -3.47 13.65
C VAL A 78 23.87 -4.42 14.36
N ASN A 79 24.59 -3.93 15.37
CA ASN A 79 25.49 -4.76 16.17
C ASN A 79 24.72 -5.86 16.92
N THR A 80 23.57 -5.51 17.48
CA THR A 80 22.70 -6.45 18.20
C THR A 80 22.21 -7.55 17.27
N LEU A 81 21.72 -7.19 16.09
CA LEU A 81 21.30 -8.13 15.04
C LEU A 81 22.43 -9.09 14.63
N ALA A 82 23.70 -8.63 14.68
CA ALA A 82 24.88 -9.42 14.30
C ALA A 82 25.41 -10.36 15.37
N THR A 83 25.01 -10.14 16.62
CA THR A 83 25.63 -10.81 17.77
C THR A 83 24.64 -11.55 18.65
N LYS A 84 23.33 -11.38 18.44
CA LYS A 84 22.28 -12.00 19.25
C LYS A 84 21.18 -12.58 18.36
N ASN A 85 20.43 -13.52 18.92
CA ASN A 85 19.11 -13.82 18.41
C ASN A 85 18.18 -12.64 18.70
N ILE A 86 17.23 -12.44 17.81
CA ILE A 86 16.20 -11.42 17.91
C ILE A 86 14.84 -12.07 17.73
N TYR A 87 13.80 -11.42 18.22
CA TYR A 87 12.43 -11.78 17.93
C TYR A 87 11.93 -10.90 16.78
N VAL A 88 11.32 -11.52 15.78
CA VAL A 88 10.78 -10.82 14.61
C VAL A 88 9.28 -10.93 14.63
N VAL A 89 8.60 -9.81 14.37
CA VAL A 89 7.15 -9.77 14.10
C VAL A 89 6.97 -9.24 12.69
N GLN A 90 6.59 -10.13 11.76
CA GLN A 90 6.33 -9.81 10.38
C GLN A 90 4.83 -9.65 10.12
N ILE A 91 4.46 -8.63 9.37
CA ILE A 91 3.11 -8.41 8.87
C ILE A 91 3.15 -8.47 7.34
N ASP A 92 2.37 -9.40 6.75
CA ASP A 92 2.41 -9.71 5.31
C ASP A 92 1.95 -8.53 4.44
N TYR A 93 0.96 -7.79 4.91
CA TYR A 93 0.46 -6.56 4.32
C TYR A 93 0.19 -5.55 5.42
N ILE A 94 0.91 -4.42 5.41
CA ILE A 94 0.71 -3.24 6.26
C ILE A 94 0.78 -1.95 5.41
N LYS A 95 0.05 -0.88 5.76
CA LYS A 95 0.20 0.45 5.11
C LYS A 95 1.41 1.21 5.67
N ARG A 96 1.98 2.14 4.90
CA ARG A 96 3.21 2.87 5.27
C ARG A 96 3.03 3.77 6.51
N ASP A 97 1.95 4.54 6.53
CA ASP A 97 1.54 5.40 7.64
C ASP A 97 1.43 4.62 8.96
N LEU A 98 0.77 3.45 8.91
CA LEU A 98 0.62 2.59 10.08
C LEU A 98 1.97 2.00 10.55
N ILE A 99 2.88 1.67 9.63
CA ILE A 99 4.25 1.27 10.01
C ILE A 99 4.94 2.39 10.78
N GLN A 100 4.91 3.63 10.27
CA GLN A 100 5.59 4.76 10.92
C GLN A 100 4.99 5.04 12.30
N GLU A 101 3.68 4.91 12.44
CA GLU A 101 3.01 5.09 13.72
C GLU A 101 3.43 4.02 14.73
N ILE A 102 3.35 2.74 14.35
CA ILE A 102 3.81 1.63 15.19
C ILE A 102 5.28 1.84 15.57
N HIS A 103 6.12 2.22 14.61
CA HIS A 103 7.53 2.51 14.85
C HIS A 103 7.71 3.63 15.87
N ASN A 104 7.04 4.76 15.70
CA ASN A 104 7.16 5.92 16.60
C ASN A 104 6.73 5.59 18.04
N ASN A 105 5.69 4.78 18.21
CA ASN A 105 5.25 4.36 19.54
C ASN A 105 6.23 3.35 20.16
N LEU A 106 6.73 2.40 19.36
CA LEU A 106 7.69 1.38 19.81
C LEU A 106 9.10 1.92 20.04
N LYS A 107 9.48 3.10 19.54
CA LYS A 107 10.81 3.72 19.79
C LYS A 107 11.17 3.81 21.27
N SER A 108 10.16 3.98 22.12
CA SER A 108 10.32 4.07 23.57
C SER A 108 10.54 2.72 24.27
N TYR A 109 10.30 1.61 23.58
CA TYR A 109 10.42 0.27 24.14
C TYR A 109 11.86 -0.25 24.02
N GLU A 110 12.48 -0.60 25.14
CA GLU A 110 13.92 -0.89 25.23
C GLU A 110 14.41 -2.07 24.37
N HIS A 111 13.51 -3.01 24.10
CA HIS A 111 13.77 -4.19 23.29
C HIS A 111 13.58 -3.91 21.80
N TYR A 112 12.98 -2.80 21.38
CA TYR A 112 12.73 -2.51 19.98
C TYR A 112 14.00 -2.04 19.23
N LEU A 113 14.28 -2.67 18.08
CA LEU A 113 15.46 -2.40 17.25
C LEU A 113 15.12 -1.61 15.98
N GLY A 114 13.85 -1.57 15.59
CA GLY A 114 13.40 -0.91 14.37
C GLY A 114 12.55 -1.81 13.47
N PHE A 115 12.43 -1.43 12.21
CA PHE A 115 11.72 -2.22 11.20
C PHE A 115 12.46 -2.22 9.86
N THR A 116 12.16 -3.22 9.03
CA THR A 116 12.60 -3.27 7.64
C THR A 116 11.51 -3.83 6.72
N GLN A 117 11.42 -3.30 5.51
CA GLN A 117 10.57 -3.84 4.47
C GLN A 117 11.10 -5.18 3.97
N VAL A 118 10.20 -6.15 3.78
CA VAL A 118 10.56 -7.47 3.26
C VAL A 118 10.29 -7.55 1.76
N PHE A 119 11.33 -7.89 0.99
CA PHE A 119 11.29 -8.04 -0.47
C PHE A 119 11.34 -9.52 -0.86
N LEU A 120 10.19 -10.15 -1.05
CA LEU A 120 10.12 -11.59 -1.37
C LEU A 120 10.70 -11.93 -2.75
N GLU A 121 10.87 -10.95 -3.63
CA GLU A 121 11.60 -11.09 -4.89
C GLU A 121 13.11 -11.33 -4.70
N THR A 122 13.64 -11.01 -3.52
CA THR A 122 15.03 -11.25 -3.15
C THR A 122 15.13 -12.61 -2.45
N LYS A 123 15.92 -13.53 -3.02
CA LYS A 123 16.11 -14.88 -2.46
C LYS A 123 16.50 -14.87 -0.99
N ILE A 124 17.35 -13.94 -0.57
CA ILE A 124 17.81 -13.84 0.82
C ILE A 124 16.64 -13.48 1.76
N HIS A 125 15.80 -12.51 1.40
CA HIS A 125 14.62 -12.17 2.20
C HIS A 125 13.60 -13.31 2.21
N LEU A 126 13.38 -13.97 1.07
CA LEU A 126 12.50 -15.14 1.01
C LEU A 126 12.97 -16.24 1.98
N SER A 127 14.27 -16.56 2.00
CA SER A 127 14.83 -17.56 2.90
C SER A 127 14.81 -17.12 4.36
N VAL A 128 15.04 -15.84 4.65
CA VAL A 128 15.12 -15.30 6.02
C VAL A 128 13.74 -15.10 6.66
N PHE A 129 12.83 -14.46 5.92
CA PHE A 129 11.58 -13.95 6.46
C PHE A 129 10.38 -14.83 6.11
N ASP A 130 10.41 -15.51 4.96
CA ASP A 130 9.27 -16.33 4.51
C ASP A 130 9.42 -17.82 4.82
N SER A 131 10.65 -18.35 4.94
CA SER A 131 10.86 -19.79 5.13
C SER A 131 11.01 -20.21 6.60
N VAL A 132 11.27 -19.26 7.50
CA VAL A 132 11.67 -19.56 8.90
C VAL A 132 10.60 -19.16 9.91
N LEU A 133 9.88 -18.06 9.69
CA LEU A 133 8.94 -17.53 10.68
C LEU A 133 7.58 -18.22 10.56
N PRO A 134 7.04 -18.82 11.65
CA PRO A 134 5.73 -19.44 11.64
C PRO A 134 4.61 -18.41 11.63
N TYR A 135 3.47 -18.78 11.07
CA TYR A 135 2.23 -18.00 11.13
C TYR A 135 1.62 -18.09 12.54
N VAL A 136 1.47 -16.94 13.20
CA VAL A 136 0.98 -16.87 14.60
C VAL A 136 -0.38 -16.20 14.73
N ALA A 137 -0.70 -15.27 13.83
CA ALA A 137 -1.97 -14.55 13.88
C ALA A 137 -2.45 -14.13 12.49
N LYS A 138 -3.72 -13.76 12.39
CA LYS A 138 -4.32 -13.12 11.21
C LYS A 138 -5.14 -11.92 11.64
N ILE A 139 -4.94 -10.78 11.00
CA ILE A 139 -5.86 -9.65 11.07
C ILE A 139 -7.05 -9.93 10.16
N GLU A 140 -8.24 -9.93 10.72
CA GLU A 140 -9.50 -10.18 10.01
C GLU A 140 -10.68 -9.57 10.78
N ASP A 141 -11.55 -8.83 10.09
CA ASP A 141 -12.81 -8.28 10.63
C ASP A 141 -12.64 -7.48 11.92
N LYS A 142 -11.70 -6.52 11.92
CA LYS A 142 -11.36 -5.67 13.08
C LYS A 142 -10.83 -6.44 14.30
N LYS A 143 -10.41 -7.70 14.10
CA LYS A 143 -9.87 -8.55 15.17
C LYS A 143 -8.53 -9.15 14.78
N ILE A 144 -7.77 -9.50 15.79
CA ILE A 144 -6.56 -10.30 15.66
C ILE A 144 -6.91 -11.73 16.04
N LYS A 145 -6.80 -12.64 15.07
CA LYS A 145 -7.10 -14.06 15.23
C LYS A 145 -5.80 -14.80 15.50
N LEU A 146 -5.56 -15.25 16.73
CA LEU A 146 -4.44 -16.14 17.02
C LEU A 146 -4.69 -17.49 16.37
N LEU A 147 -3.73 -17.92 15.55
CA LEU A 147 -3.85 -19.14 14.78
C LEU A 147 -3.41 -20.32 15.65
N TYR A 148 -4.17 -21.40 15.57
CA TYR A 148 -3.79 -22.66 16.18
C TYR A 148 -4.23 -23.81 15.29
N ASN A 149 -3.55 -24.94 15.44
CA ASN A 149 -3.84 -26.16 14.73
C ASN A 149 -4.17 -27.23 15.78
N GLU A 150 -5.39 -27.78 15.75
CA GLU A 150 -5.82 -28.86 16.65
C GLU A 150 -5.03 -30.16 16.44
N PHE A 151 -4.30 -30.28 15.34
CA PHE A 151 -3.43 -31.40 15.01
C PHE A 151 -1.96 -31.19 15.40
N SER A 152 -1.60 -30.05 16.00
CA SER A 152 -0.25 -29.81 16.53
C SER A 152 -0.27 -29.73 18.06
N ASP A 153 0.79 -30.23 18.68
CA ASP A 153 1.04 -30.11 20.13
C ASP A 153 1.33 -28.66 20.56
N GLU A 154 1.09 -27.66 19.70
CA GLU A 154 1.38 -26.24 19.93
C GLU A 154 0.13 -25.41 20.25
N GLU A 155 -1.04 -26.04 20.40
CA GLU A 155 -2.27 -25.34 20.80
C GLU A 155 -2.08 -24.51 22.08
N TRP A 156 -1.30 -25.03 23.05
CA TRP A 156 -1.01 -24.38 24.31
C TRP A 156 -0.37 -22.99 24.15
N LEU A 157 0.42 -22.76 23.10
CA LEU A 157 1.07 -21.47 22.86
C LEU A 157 0.04 -20.37 22.60
N SER A 158 -1.02 -20.69 21.84
CA SER A 158 -2.11 -19.75 21.59
C SER A 158 -2.89 -19.41 22.87
N ASP A 159 -3.05 -20.38 23.77
CA ASP A 159 -3.71 -20.18 25.06
C ASP A 159 -2.85 -19.40 26.04
N GLU A 160 -1.53 -19.65 26.05
CA GLU A 160 -0.56 -18.89 26.84
C GLU A 160 -0.55 -17.41 26.40
N ILE A 161 -0.46 -17.15 25.09
CA ILE A 161 -0.52 -15.79 24.55
C ILE A 161 -1.85 -15.11 24.91
N MET A 162 -2.99 -15.81 24.75
CA MET A 162 -4.30 -15.28 25.16
C MET A 162 -4.35 -14.91 26.63
N THR A 163 -3.78 -15.75 27.50
CA THR A 163 -3.75 -15.54 28.95
C THR A 163 -2.90 -14.33 29.28
N TRP A 164 -1.69 -14.25 28.72
CA TRP A 164 -0.80 -13.11 28.88
C TRP A 164 -1.44 -11.79 28.46
N ILE A 165 -2.15 -11.79 27.32
CA ILE A 165 -2.84 -10.60 26.80
C ILE A 165 -3.98 -10.18 27.74
N LYS A 166 -4.75 -11.12 28.29
CA LYS A 166 -5.80 -10.78 29.27
C LYS A 166 -5.22 -10.17 30.54
N GLU A 167 -4.08 -10.68 31.01
CA GLU A 167 -3.45 -10.25 32.25
C GLU A 167 -2.71 -8.90 32.11
N ASN A 168 -2.06 -8.67 30.98
CA ASN A 168 -1.15 -7.54 30.80
C ASN A 168 -1.66 -6.47 29.81
N TYR A 169 -2.66 -6.79 29.00
CA TYR A 169 -3.17 -5.94 27.92
C TYR A 169 -4.71 -5.96 27.86
N GLY A 170 -5.35 -5.49 28.94
CA GLY A 170 -6.80 -5.58 29.10
C GLY A 170 -7.62 -5.03 27.92
N LEU A 171 -7.26 -3.89 27.35
CA LEU A 171 -7.94 -3.33 26.17
C LEU A 171 -7.75 -4.18 24.92
N LEU A 172 -6.54 -4.69 24.69
CA LEU A 172 -6.22 -5.52 23.53
C LEU A 172 -7.02 -6.83 23.55
N SER A 173 -7.22 -7.42 24.74
CA SER A 173 -7.89 -8.71 24.93
C SER A 173 -9.32 -8.76 24.34
N ILE A 174 -9.99 -7.63 24.19
CA ILE A 174 -11.35 -7.50 23.62
C ILE A 174 -11.35 -7.82 22.11
N PHE A 175 -10.20 -7.65 21.46
CA PHE A 175 -10.06 -7.69 20.00
C PHE A 175 -9.31 -8.93 19.51
N ILE A 176 -8.96 -9.83 20.42
CA ILE A 176 -8.27 -11.07 20.10
C ILE A 176 -9.19 -12.26 20.27
N ASP A 177 -9.28 -13.08 19.22
CA ASP A 177 -9.93 -14.39 19.27
C ASP A 177 -8.96 -15.48 18.81
N LYS A 178 -9.29 -16.75 19.07
CA LYS A 178 -8.60 -17.90 18.44
C LYS A 178 -9.24 -18.26 17.11
N LYS A 179 -8.45 -18.80 16.18
CA LYS A 179 -8.91 -19.36 14.90
C LYS A 179 -8.17 -20.66 14.59
N ASN A 180 -8.94 -21.74 14.49
CA ASN A 180 -8.42 -23.02 14.00
C ASN A 180 -8.16 -22.89 12.49
N ILE A 181 -6.94 -23.22 12.06
CA ILE A 181 -6.54 -23.19 10.65
C ILE A 181 -6.52 -24.58 10.00
N GLY A 182 -6.87 -25.62 10.75
CA GLY A 182 -6.72 -27.02 10.34
C GLY A 182 -5.26 -27.31 10.00
N MET A 183 -5.03 -27.98 8.87
CA MET A 183 -3.68 -28.32 8.41
C MET A 183 -2.95 -27.19 7.68
N LYS A 184 -3.54 -25.99 7.55
CA LYS A 184 -2.87 -24.90 6.83
C LYS A 184 -1.57 -24.50 7.51
N PHE A 185 -0.57 -24.11 6.72
CA PHE A 185 0.78 -23.74 7.20
C PHE A 185 1.54 -24.87 7.91
N SER A 186 1.03 -26.11 7.85
CA SER A 186 1.72 -27.29 8.38
C SER A 186 2.50 -27.99 7.26
N ILE A 187 3.32 -28.97 7.63
CA ILE A 187 3.99 -29.86 6.67
C ILE A 187 3.01 -30.66 5.79
N PHE A 188 1.72 -30.69 6.15
CA PHE A 188 0.64 -31.34 5.38
C PHE A 188 -0.14 -30.35 4.51
N ASP A 189 0.20 -29.06 4.51
CA ASP A 189 -0.36 -28.07 3.59
C ASP A 189 0.30 -28.18 2.21
N PHE A 190 -0.18 -29.12 1.40
CA PHE A 190 0.35 -29.37 0.05
C PHE A 190 0.19 -28.20 -0.94
N ASN A 191 -0.51 -27.12 -0.55
CA ASN A 191 -0.71 -25.94 -1.39
C ASN A 191 0.37 -24.85 -1.18
N GLU A 192 1.18 -24.93 -0.11
CA GLU A 192 2.27 -23.98 0.15
C GLU A 192 3.61 -24.49 -0.41
N ASN A 193 3.78 -24.39 -1.73
CA ASN A 193 5.14 -24.33 -2.25
C ASN A 193 5.65 -22.90 -2.04
N SER A 194 6.86 -22.70 -1.52
CA SER A 194 7.52 -21.39 -1.41
C SER A 194 7.60 -20.63 -2.75
N ASP A 195 7.49 -21.36 -3.86
CA ASP A 195 7.27 -20.83 -5.20
C ASP A 195 6.00 -19.96 -5.30
N SER A 196 4.94 -20.24 -4.54
CA SER A 196 3.69 -19.48 -4.54
C SER A 196 3.83 -18.07 -3.94
N SER A 197 4.53 -17.92 -2.81
CA SER A 197 4.86 -16.61 -2.21
C SER A 197 5.76 -15.79 -3.13
N TYR A 198 6.81 -16.41 -3.68
CA TYR A 198 7.71 -15.77 -4.64
C TYR A 198 6.97 -15.33 -5.91
N ASN A 199 6.14 -16.20 -6.48
CA ASN A 199 5.34 -15.88 -7.66
C ASN A 199 4.33 -14.77 -7.39
N THR A 200 3.66 -14.80 -6.23
CA THR A 200 2.73 -13.72 -5.82
C THR A 200 3.47 -12.39 -5.71
N ALA A 201 4.63 -12.37 -5.04
CA ALA A 201 5.46 -11.16 -4.93
C ALA A 201 5.95 -10.65 -6.29
N LYS A 202 6.37 -11.57 -7.18
CA LYS A 202 6.79 -11.25 -8.54
C LYS A 202 5.64 -10.63 -9.35
N VAL A 203 4.44 -11.19 -9.27
CA VAL A 203 3.24 -10.63 -9.93
C VAL A 203 2.90 -9.26 -9.38
N LEU A 204 2.89 -9.09 -8.05
CA LEU A 204 2.64 -7.80 -7.41
C LEU A 204 3.65 -6.73 -7.85
N ARG A 205 4.95 -7.10 -7.98
CA ARG A 205 5.97 -6.19 -8.50
C ARG A 205 5.71 -5.79 -9.95
N ILE A 206 5.43 -6.75 -10.83
CA ILE A 206 5.13 -6.47 -12.25
C ILE A 206 3.92 -5.53 -12.36
N ILE A 207 2.85 -5.79 -11.61
CA ILE A 207 1.66 -4.94 -11.61
C ILE A 207 2.00 -3.55 -11.07
N LYS A 208 2.76 -3.46 -9.97
CA LYS A 208 3.18 -2.19 -9.40
C LYS A 208 3.99 -1.37 -10.40
N ASP A 209 5.01 -1.97 -11.01
CA ASP A 209 5.91 -1.30 -11.95
C ASP A 209 5.14 -0.80 -13.18
N GLU A 210 4.23 -1.62 -13.75
CA GLU A 210 3.41 -1.20 -14.88
C GLU A 210 2.41 -0.09 -14.48
N CYS A 211 1.76 -0.21 -13.32
CA CYS A 211 0.87 0.83 -12.82
C CYS A 211 1.60 2.15 -12.54
N GLU A 212 2.81 2.10 -11.97
CA GLU A 212 3.65 3.26 -11.68
C GLU A 212 4.06 3.95 -12.98
N PHE A 213 4.63 3.19 -13.93
CA PHE A 213 5.05 3.69 -15.23
C PHE A 213 3.88 4.33 -16.00
N ARG A 214 2.74 3.64 -16.10
CA ARG A 214 1.56 4.17 -16.81
C ARG A 214 0.95 5.39 -16.14
N SER A 215 0.88 5.40 -14.81
CA SER A 215 0.34 6.55 -14.08
C SER A 215 1.24 7.77 -14.26
N GLU A 216 2.55 7.59 -14.19
CA GLU A 216 3.53 8.66 -14.42
C GLU A 216 3.41 9.24 -15.84
N GLU A 217 3.38 8.38 -16.86
CA GLU A 217 3.22 8.77 -18.27
C GLU A 217 1.94 9.58 -18.49
N VAL A 218 0.81 9.12 -17.94
CA VAL A 218 -0.49 9.80 -18.01
C VAL A 218 -0.45 11.16 -17.33
N LEU A 219 0.15 11.25 -16.14
CA LEU A 219 0.19 12.48 -15.37
C LEU A 219 1.01 13.56 -16.08
N TYR A 220 2.19 13.22 -16.60
CA TYR A 220 2.99 14.17 -17.38
C TYR A 220 2.28 14.60 -18.66
N LYS A 221 1.66 13.65 -19.36
CA LYS A 221 0.93 13.96 -20.59
C LYS A 221 -0.32 14.83 -20.33
N LEU A 222 -1.04 14.56 -19.25
CA LEU A 222 -2.18 15.36 -18.83
C LEU A 222 -1.74 16.77 -18.44
N LYS A 223 -0.62 16.91 -17.74
CA LYS A 223 -0.02 18.20 -17.39
C LYS A 223 0.27 19.04 -18.63
N ASP A 224 0.79 18.43 -19.70
CA ASP A 224 1.11 19.13 -20.94
C ASP A 224 -0.14 19.49 -21.77
N ILE A 225 -1.13 18.59 -21.84
CA ILE A 225 -2.32 18.74 -22.69
C ILE A 225 -3.40 19.59 -22.02
N ALA A 226 -3.67 19.34 -20.74
CA ALA A 226 -4.75 19.97 -19.97
C ALA A 226 -4.30 20.28 -18.53
N PRO A 227 -3.44 21.30 -18.32
CA PRO A 227 -2.88 21.63 -17.00
C PRO A 227 -3.94 21.83 -15.90
N GLN A 228 -5.07 22.48 -16.22
CA GLN A 228 -6.16 22.68 -15.27
C GLN A 228 -6.84 21.36 -14.86
N SER A 229 -6.93 20.39 -15.78
CA SER A 229 -7.45 19.06 -15.46
C SER A 229 -6.49 18.28 -14.57
N PHE A 230 -5.17 18.43 -14.82
CA PHE A 230 -4.11 17.88 -13.99
C PHE A 230 -4.15 18.43 -12.55
N GLU A 231 -4.30 19.74 -12.37
CA GLU A 231 -4.39 20.37 -11.05
C GLU A 231 -5.56 19.84 -10.21
N GLU A 232 -6.74 19.71 -10.83
CA GLU A 232 -7.93 19.15 -10.17
C GLU A 232 -7.73 17.67 -9.78
N LEU A 233 -7.11 16.87 -10.67
CA LEU A 233 -6.81 15.47 -10.41
C LEU A 233 -5.83 15.30 -9.24
N ILE A 234 -4.72 16.02 -9.25
CA ILE A 234 -3.70 15.97 -8.19
C ILE A 234 -4.30 16.40 -6.85
N THR A 235 -5.10 17.47 -6.84
CA THR A 235 -5.76 17.95 -5.61
C THR A 235 -6.69 16.88 -5.03
N ALA A 236 -7.44 16.18 -5.88
CA ALA A 236 -8.31 15.08 -5.46
C ALA A 236 -7.50 13.89 -4.89
N ILE A 237 -6.41 13.49 -5.57
CA ILE A 237 -5.57 12.35 -5.15
C ILE A 237 -4.84 12.65 -3.83
N ILE A 238 -4.27 13.85 -3.67
CA ILE A 238 -3.60 14.24 -2.40
C ILE A 238 -4.61 14.24 -1.25
N SER A 239 -5.84 14.66 -1.50
CA SER A 239 -6.88 14.65 -0.47
C SER A 239 -7.27 13.21 -0.06
N LEU A 240 -7.09 12.22 -0.94
CA LEU A 240 -7.25 10.80 -0.57
C LEU A 240 -6.14 10.28 0.34
N GLU A 241 -4.98 10.92 0.42
CA GLU A 241 -3.92 10.49 1.35
C GLU A 241 -4.31 10.72 2.82
N LYS A 242 -5.20 11.69 3.09
CA LYS A 242 -5.68 11.95 4.44
C LYS A 242 -6.47 10.76 4.98
N ASN A 243 -6.02 10.21 6.10
CA ASN A 243 -6.80 9.27 6.88
C ASN A 243 -8.01 10.01 7.49
N ASN A 244 -9.20 9.43 7.36
CA ASN A 244 -10.48 9.94 7.91
C ASN A 244 -10.98 11.25 7.28
N ASN A 245 -11.11 11.30 5.96
CA ASN A 245 -11.77 12.41 5.26
C ASN A 245 -13.19 12.64 5.78
N THR A 246 -13.50 13.88 6.14
CA THR A 246 -14.87 14.31 6.50
C THR A 246 -15.82 14.21 5.29
N PRO A 247 -17.16 14.19 5.49
CA PRO A 247 -18.10 14.19 4.35
C PRO A 247 -17.91 15.38 3.41
N ALA A 248 -17.55 16.55 3.95
CA ALA A 248 -17.23 17.74 3.17
C ALA A 248 -15.97 17.53 2.31
N GLU A 249 -14.92 16.91 2.86
CA GLU A 249 -13.72 16.55 2.10
C GLU A 249 -14.03 15.49 1.03
N CYS A 250 -14.85 14.49 1.33
CA CYS A 250 -15.33 13.51 0.35
C CYS A 250 -16.12 14.17 -0.80
N ALA A 251 -17.00 15.11 -0.49
CA ALA A 251 -17.72 15.89 -1.49
C ALA A 251 -16.75 16.74 -2.33
N GLN A 252 -15.72 17.32 -1.71
CA GLN A 252 -14.68 18.09 -2.41
C GLN A 252 -13.85 17.20 -3.34
N ILE A 253 -13.46 15.99 -2.91
CA ILE A 253 -12.76 15.02 -3.74
C ILE A 253 -13.60 14.67 -4.98
N ALA A 254 -14.88 14.36 -4.80
CA ALA A 254 -15.78 14.07 -5.92
C ALA A 254 -15.94 15.28 -6.86
N ALA A 255 -16.05 16.49 -6.31
CA ALA A 255 -16.13 17.73 -7.08
C ALA A 255 -14.87 17.95 -7.93
N ASN A 256 -13.68 17.71 -7.37
CA ASN A 256 -12.42 17.83 -8.08
C ASN A 256 -12.30 16.77 -9.20
N PHE A 257 -12.71 15.52 -8.96
CA PHE A 257 -12.77 14.51 -10.03
C PHE A 257 -13.73 14.90 -11.16
N ARG A 258 -14.89 15.48 -10.83
CA ARG A 258 -15.82 16.01 -11.84
C ARG A 258 -15.18 17.15 -12.63
N ARG A 259 -14.60 18.13 -11.94
CA ARG A 259 -13.92 19.28 -12.57
C ARG A 259 -12.77 18.84 -13.46
N CYS A 260 -12.01 17.85 -13.05
CA CYS A 260 -10.96 17.23 -13.86
C CYS A 260 -11.50 16.83 -15.25
N PHE A 261 -12.64 16.11 -15.31
CA PHE A 261 -13.25 15.74 -16.59
C PHE A 261 -13.89 16.90 -17.35
N GLU A 262 -14.48 17.87 -16.65
CA GLU A 262 -15.02 19.09 -17.29
C GLU A 262 -13.91 19.87 -18.00
N LYS A 263 -12.78 20.08 -17.33
CA LYS A 263 -11.59 20.74 -17.87
C LYS A 263 -10.95 19.94 -18.99
N LEU A 264 -10.89 18.62 -18.87
CA LEU A 264 -10.41 17.76 -19.95
C LEU A 264 -11.32 17.86 -21.18
N ALA A 265 -12.64 17.83 -20.99
CA ALA A 265 -13.60 17.98 -22.06
C ALA A 265 -13.48 19.35 -22.75
N ASP A 266 -13.21 20.42 -22.00
CA ASP A 266 -12.99 21.76 -22.57
C ASP A 266 -11.79 21.80 -23.52
N VAL A 267 -10.74 21.01 -23.26
CA VAL A 267 -9.56 20.90 -24.13
C VAL A 267 -9.82 19.97 -25.32
N LEU A 268 -10.37 18.78 -25.07
CA LEU A 268 -10.53 17.74 -26.10
C LEU A 268 -11.68 18.04 -27.07
N MET A 269 -12.78 18.61 -26.56
CA MET A 269 -13.97 18.97 -27.30
C MET A 269 -14.63 20.23 -26.73
N PRO A 270 -14.08 21.42 -27.07
CA PRO A 270 -14.57 22.70 -26.55
C PRO A 270 -16.08 22.87 -26.78
N ALA A 271 -16.78 23.39 -25.77
CA ALA A 271 -18.21 23.67 -25.86
C ALA A 271 -18.49 24.76 -26.91
N THR A 272 -19.43 24.52 -27.82
CA THR A 272 -19.86 25.53 -28.80
C THR A 272 -20.98 26.43 -28.27
N SER A 273 -21.52 26.13 -27.07
CA SER A 273 -22.54 26.94 -26.38
C SER A 273 -22.49 26.74 -24.86
N ASN A 274 -23.01 27.71 -24.09
CA ASN A 274 -23.04 27.63 -22.62
C ASN A 274 -23.83 26.40 -22.09
N LYS A 275 -24.89 25.95 -22.78
CA LYS A 275 -25.66 24.75 -22.41
C LYS A 275 -24.86 23.44 -22.51
N GLN A 276 -23.75 23.43 -23.24
CA GLN A 276 -22.87 22.25 -23.37
C GLN A 276 -21.77 22.19 -22.31
N LYS A 277 -21.50 23.29 -21.59
CA LYS A 277 -20.45 23.31 -20.55
C LYS A 277 -20.73 22.26 -19.47
N ASP A 278 -21.99 22.19 -19.02
CA ASP A 278 -22.46 21.23 -18.00
C ASP A 278 -22.57 19.78 -18.49
N LYS A 279 -22.33 19.52 -19.78
CA LYS A 279 -22.48 18.21 -20.43
C LYS A 279 -21.12 17.59 -20.79
N TYR A 280 -20.18 17.59 -19.85
CA TYR A 280 -18.83 17.07 -20.11
C TYR A 280 -18.84 15.61 -20.60
N LYS A 281 -19.73 14.75 -20.07
CA LYS A 281 -19.90 13.35 -20.52
C LYS A 281 -20.20 13.26 -22.01
N ASP A 282 -21.21 14.01 -22.48
CA ASP A 282 -21.60 14.03 -23.90
C ASP A 282 -20.45 14.53 -24.78
N ARG A 283 -19.70 15.53 -24.31
CA ARG A 283 -18.55 16.09 -25.03
C ARG A 283 -17.38 15.12 -25.13
N LEU A 284 -17.07 14.40 -24.05
CA LEU A 284 -16.03 13.35 -24.06
C LEU A 284 -16.44 12.18 -24.97
N LYS A 285 -17.69 11.74 -24.94
CA LYS A 285 -18.18 10.71 -25.88
C LYS A 285 -18.12 11.19 -27.33
N LYS A 286 -18.46 12.45 -27.58
CA LYS A 286 -18.33 13.06 -28.91
C LYS A 286 -16.87 13.05 -29.37
N TYR A 287 -15.94 13.40 -28.49
CA TYR A 287 -14.50 13.27 -28.76
C TYR A 287 -14.11 11.84 -29.12
N VAL A 288 -14.53 10.85 -28.32
CA VAL A 288 -14.24 9.42 -28.56
C VAL A 288 -14.73 8.98 -29.94
N ASN A 289 -15.93 9.39 -30.33
CA ASN A 289 -16.53 8.98 -31.60
C ASN A 289 -15.96 9.73 -32.82
N GLU A 290 -15.58 11.01 -32.67
CA GLU A 290 -15.22 11.87 -33.80
C GLU A 290 -13.71 12.05 -33.99
N ARG A 291 -12.91 11.93 -32.92
CA ARG A 291 -11.48 12.33 -32.93
C ARG A 291 -10.52 11.21 -32.52
N LEU A 292 -11.00 10.18 -31.82
CA LEU A 292 -10.16 9.07 -31.38
C LEU A 292 -10.02 8.02 -32.49
N ILE A 293 -8.79 7.75 -32.93
CA ILE A 293 -8.50 6.77 -33.99
C ILE A 293 -8.36 5.38 -33.37
N LYS A 294 -9.50 4.76 -33.03
CA LYS A 294 -9.60 3.38 -32.51
C LYS A 294 -10.74 2.62 -33.19
N SER A 295 -10.82 1.31 -32.93
CA SER A 295 -11.95 0.50 -33.41
C SER A 295 -13.27 0.98 -32.81
N LYS A 296 -14.38 0.79 -33.54
CA LYS A 296 -15.72 1.16 -33.07
C LYS A 296 -16.09 0.48 -31.75
N LEU A 297 -15.70 -0.79 -31.56
CA LEU A 297 -15.90 -1.53 -30.31
C LEU A 297 -15.16 -0.88 -29.13
N TYR A 298 -13.93 -0.39 -29.36
CA TYR A 298 -13.18 0.32 -28.33
C TYR A 298 -13.81 1.68 -27.98
N GLN A 299 -14.29 2.41 -28.99
CA GLN A 299 -15.01 3.68 -28.78
C GLN A 299 -16.31 3.48 -27.98
N GLU A 300 -17.02 2.39 -28.23
CA GLU A 300 -18.21 2.00 -27.46
C GLU A 300 -17.86 1.67 -26.00
N TYR A 301 -16.83 0.86 -25.79
CA TYR A 301 -16.30 0.56 -24.45
C TYR A 301 -15.97 1.84 -23.67
N LEU A 302 -15.23 2.77 -24.27
CA LEU A 302 -14.88 4.04 -23.61
C LEU A 302 -16.11 4.91 -23.31
N SER A 303 -17.09 4.92 -24.21
CA SER A 303 -18.33 5.67 -23.99
C SER A 303 -19.12 5.15 -22.78
N ILE A 304 -19.12 3.83 -22.57
CA ILE A 304 -19.71 3.18 -21.39
C ILE A 304 -18.89 3.54 -20.13
N GLU A 305 -17.56 3.43 -20.17
CA GLU A 305 -16.69 3.78 -19.04
C GLU A 305 -16.87 5.25 -18.60
N ILE A 306 -17.00 6.19 -19.55
CA ILE A 306 -17.28 7.60 -19.27
C ILE A 306 -18.58 7.76 -18.47
N ASP A 307 -19.64 7.05 -18.86
CA ASP A 307 -20.93 7.09 -18.15
C ASP A 307 -20.83 6.49 -16.76
N GLU A 308 -20.19 5.33 -16.64
CA GLU A 308 -20.06 4.64 -15.36
C GLU A 308 -19.27 5.46 -14.35
N ILE A 309 -18.09 5.96 -14.76
CA ILE A 309 -17.22 6.76 -13.90
C ILE A 309 -17.93 8.07 -13.54
N GLY A 310 -18.53 8.75 -14.52
CA GLY A 310 -19.27 9.99 -14.26
C GLY A 310 -20.45 9.79 -13.30
N THR A 311 -21.21 8.70 -13.46
CA THR A 311 -22.31 8.35 -12.56
C THR A 311 -21.81 8.03 -11.15
N ARG A 312 -20.67 7.34 -11.02
CA ARG A 312 -20.06 7.06 -9.70
C ARG A 312 -19.59 8.33 -9.01
N ILE A 313 -18.98 9.27 -9.74
CA ILE A 313 -18.59 10.58 -9.21
C ILE A 313 -19.83 11.34 -8.70
N GLU A 314 -20.90 11.42 -9.50
CA GLU A 314 -22.15 12.10 -9.11
C GLU A 314 -22.79 11.46 -7.86
N LYS A 315 -22.86 10.13 -7.80
CA LYS A 315 -23.38 9.42 -6.63
C LYS A 315 -22.54 9.70 -5.38
N ALA A 316 -21.22 9.63 -5.50
CA ALA A 316 -20.31 9.88 -4.39
C ALA A 316 -20.39 11.34 -3.90
N PHE A 317 -20.48 12.31 -4.82
CA PHE A 317 -20.71 13.72 -4.50
C PHE A 317 -22.03 13.92 -3.72
N ASN A 318 -23.11 13.31 -4.20
CA ASN A 318 -24.42 13.40 -3.56
C ASN A 318 -24.46 12.74 -2.18
N MET A 319 -23.74 11.64 -1.98
CA MET A 319 -23.63 10.98 -0.68
C MET A 319 -22.81 11.81 0.32
N GLY A 320 -21.70 12.39 -0.12
CA GLY A 320 -20.89 13.32 0.69
C GLY A 320 -21.69 14.53 1.16
N ASN A 321 -22.46 15.16 0.25
CA ASN A 321 -23.32 16.30 0.58
C ASN A 321 -24.48 15.96 1.54
N LYS A 322 -24.90 14.69 1.59
CA LYS A 322 -25.93 14.22 2.52
C LYS A 322 -25.36 13.91 3.92
N GLY A 323 -24.05 14.06 4.13
CA GLY A 323 -23.41 13.75 5.40
C GLY A 323 -23.39 12.25 5.71
N ILE A 324 -23.45 11.38 4.70
CA ILE A 324 -23.39 9.93 4.92
C ILE A 324 -21.95 9.57 5.28
N HIS A 325 -21.77 9.13 6.53
CA HIS A 325 -20.50 8.70 7.12
C HIS A 325 -20.35 7.19 6.96
N GLU A 326 -19.73 6.74 5.87
CA GLU A 326 -19.42 5.31 5.73
C GLU A 326 -17.99 5.12 5.23
N ASP A 327 -17.21 4.32 5.96
CA ASP A 327 -15.79 4.04 5.67
C ASP A 327 -15.59 3.43 4.27
N TRP A 328 -16.62 2.76 3.72
CA TRP A 328 -16.57 2.25 2.36
C TRP A 328 -16.53 3.37 1.30
N LEU A 329 -17.03 4.57 1.59
CA LEU A 329 -17.03 5.69 0.65
C LEU A 329 -15.59 6.10 0.30
N TYR A 330 -14.70 6.10 1.29
CA TYR A 330 -13.28 6.33 1.08
C TYR A 330 -12.63 5.23 0.23
N SER A 331 -12.89 3.96 0.55
CA SER A 331 -12.42 2.81 -0.26
C SER A 331 -12.91 2.90 -1.72
N ALA A 332 -14.14 3.39 -1.92
CA ALA A 332 -14.70 3.60 -3.25
C ALA A 332 -13.95 4.70 -4.02
N PHE A 333 -13.56 5.79 -3.37
CA PHE A 333 -12.80 6.86 -4.03
C PHE A 333 -11.38 6.44 -4.43
N SER A 334 -10.67 5.66 -3.60
CA SER A 334 -9.33 5.16 -3.98
C SER A 334 -9.41 4.29 -5.23
N LYS A 335 -10.42 3.41 -5.32
CA LYS A 335 -10.67 2.59 -6.52
C LYS A 335 -11.10 3.43 -7.72
N LEU A 336 -11.90 4.47 -7.49
CA LEU A 336 -12.36 5.39 -8.53
C LEU A 336 -11.20 6.20 -9.11
N ALA A 337 -10.26 6.66 -8.29
CA ALA A 337 -9.06 7.39 -8.74
C ALA A 337 -8.25 6.57 -9.74
N ILE A 338 -8.03 5.27 -9.47
CA ILE A 338 -7.34 4.36 -10.39
C ILE A 338 -8.07 4.28 -11.73
N ARG A 339 -9.40 4.09 -11.71
CA ARG A 339 -10.22 4.05 -12.93
C ARG A 339 -10.16 5.36 -13.72
N ILE A 340 -10.14 6.50 -13.02
CA ILE A 340 -10.01 7.82 -13.65
C ILE A 340 -8.67 7.94 -14.39
N ILE A 341 -7.56 7.54 -13.76
CA ILE A 341 -6.24 7.57 -14.41
C ILE A 341 -6.23 6.70 -15.67
N VAL A 342 -6.80 5.49 -15.59
CA VAL A 342 -6.91 4.58 -16.74
C VAL A 342 -7.78 5.19 -17.86
N LEU A 343 -8.93 5.77 -17.53
CA LEU A 343 -9.77 6.41 -18.54
C LEU A 343 -9.07 7.63 -19.17
N ILE A 344 -8.39 8.45 -18.38
CA ILE A 344 -7.63 9.60 -18.90
C ILE A 344 -6.55 9.10 -19.87
N ASN A 345 -5.83 8.03 -19.51
CA ASN A 345 -4.87 7.39 -20.40
C ASN A 345 -5.48 7.09 -21.76
N ASP A 346 -6.62 6.40 -21.77
CA ASP A 346 -7.31 6.02 -23.00
C ASP A 346 -7.77 7.21 -23.84
N LEU A 347 -8.07 8.33 -23.19
CA LEU A 347 -8.53 9.55 -23.86
C LEU A 347 -7.38 10.37 -24.46
N ILE A 348 -6.20 10.37 -23.85
CA ILE A 348 -5.13 11.32 -24.23
C ILE A 348 -3.88 10.65 -24.81
N MET A 349 -3.70 9.34 -24.67
CA MET A 349 -2.43 8.71 -24.99
C MET A 349 -2.05 8.80 -26.48
N ASP A 350 -3.01 8.84 -27.40
CA ASP A 350 -2.69 8.97 -28.83
C ASP A 350 -2.48 10.42 -29.28
N LEU A 351 -2.68 11.40 -28.39
CA LEU A 351 -2.50 12.81 -28.72
C LEU A 351 -1.01 13.15 -28.86
N LYS A 352 -0.66 13.84 -29.95
CA LYS A 352 0.68 14.38 -30.14
C LYS A 352 0.83 15.64 -29.29
N VAL A 353 1.70 15.60 -28.28
CA VAL A 353 2.10 16.81 -27.56
C VAL A 353 2.91 17.67 -28.53
N LYS A 354 2.50 18.93 -28.75
CA LYS A 354 3.31 19.88 -29.51
C LYS A 354 4.58 20.13 -28.71
N LYS A 355 5.75 19.69 -29.20
CA LYS A 355 7.04 20.09 -28.64
C LYS A 355 7.10 21.62 -28.64
N SER A 356 7.11 22.23 -27.46
CA SER A 356 7.54 23.62 -27.33
C SER A 356 8.99 23.69 -27.80
N SER A 357 9.26 24.42 -28.87
CA SER A 357 10.62 24.76 -29.28
C SER A 357 11.22 25.62 -28.16
N ILE A 358 11.95 24.98 -27.26
CA ILE A 358 12.80 25.69 -26.30
C ILE A 358 13.94 26.29 -27.14
N TYR A 359 13.81 27.56 -27.51
CA TYR A 359 14.94 28.33 -28.00
C TYR A 359 15.84 28.59 -26.79
N TYR A 360 16.98 27.90 -26.73
CA TYR A 360 18.08 28.36 -25.90
C TYR A 360 18.64 29.62 -26.58
N GLU A 361 18.28 30.80 -26.08
CA GLU A 361 19.12 31.99 -26.29
C GLU A 361 20.43 31.71 -25.57
N ALA A 362 21.44 31.29 -26.35
CA ALA A 362 22.81 31.23 -25.86
C ALA A 362 23.21 32.66 -25.50
N ALA A 363 23.30 32.94 -24.20
CA ALA A 363 23.99 34.10 -23.69
C ALA A 363 25.43 34.05 -24.24
N VAL A 364 25.71 34.95 -25.19
CA VAL A 364 27.07 35.28 -25.59
C VAL A 364 27.74 35.87 -24.36
N PHE A 365 28.61 35.07 -23.72
CA PHE A 365 29.59 35.61 -22.80
C PHE A 365 30.68 36.25 -23.65
N ASP A 366 30.64 37.58 -23.76
CA ASP A 366 31.81 38.36 -24.18
C ASP A 366 32.89 38.20 -23.11
N GLU A 367 33.98 37.53 -23.47
CA GLU A 367 35.23 37.53 -22.71
C GLU A 367 35.86 38.94 -22.81
N ALA A 368 36.08 39.55 -21.65
CA ALA A 368 36.87 40.77 -21.48
C ALA A 368 38.21 40.44 -20.82
#